data_AF-A0A2G2DQZ7-F1
#
_entry.id   AF-A0A2G2DQZ7-F1
#
_cell.length_a   1.000
_cell.length_b   1.000
_cell.length_c   1.000
_cell.angle_alpha   90.00
_cell.angle_beta   90.00
_cell.angle_gamma   90.00
#
_symmetry.space_group_name_H-M   'P 1'
#
loop_
_entity.id
_entity.type
_entity.pdbx_description
1 polymer ?
#
loop_
_entity_poly.entity_id
_entity_poly.type
_entity_poly.pdbx_seq_one_letter_code
_entity_poly.pdbx_strand_id
1 'polypeptide(L)'
;MKEFWEGLTRGQKTKYIVSSVAVILGLIFAIMNWTSVEVHFILMRVDVPITLLIIFSMAAGYGLATLFDYRKFKGKDKEIKSLKSQLTMKESEDEI
;
A
#
# COMPACT_ATOMS: atom_id res chain seq x y z
N MET A 1 25.86 -1.18 5.62
CA MET A 1 25.53 0.15 5.07
C MET A 1 26.48 0.58 3.96
N LYS A 2 27.82 0.53 4.14
CA LYS A 2 28.79 0.84 3.06
C LYS A 2 28.65 -0.08 1.85
N GLU A 3 28.58 -1.40 2.06
CA GLU A 3 28.42 -2.38 0.97
C GLU A 3 27.12 -2.18 0.16
N PHE A 4 26.02 -1.86 0.83
CA PHE A 4 24.75 -1.52 0.18
C PHE A 4 24.85 -0.25 -0.68
N TRP A 5 25.55 0.77 -0.17
CA TRP A 5 25.75 2.03 -0.89
C TRP A 5 26.68 1.87 -2.10
N GLU A 6 27.68 1.01 -2.00
CA GLU A 6 28.68 0.79 -3.05
C GLU A 6 28.14 -0.08 -4.19
N GLY A 7 27.23 -1.03 -3.91
CA GLY A 7 26.57 -1.86 -4.91
C GLY A 7 25.50 -1.18 -5.76
N LEU A 8 25.13 0.07 -5.46
CA LEU A 8 24.09 0.81 -6.18
C LEU A 8 24.64 1.52 -7.42
N THR A 9 23.91 1.45 -8.53
CA THR A 9 24.22 2.26 -9.72
C THR A 9 24.01 3.76 -9.45
N ARG A 10 24.68 4.63 -10.20
CA ARG A 10 24.56 6.10 -10.03
C ARG A 10 23.10 6.58 -10.04
N GLY A 11 22.27 6.03 -10.93
CA GLY A 11 20.85 6.36 -11.01
C GLY A 11 20.06 5.97 -9.76
N GLN A 12 20.34 4.80 -9.19
CA GLN A 12 19.70 4.37 -7.94
C GLN A 12 20.14 5.22 -6.75
N LYS A 13 21.43 5.58 -6.66
CA LYS A 13 21.92 6.50 -5.61
C LYS A 13 21.21 7.85 -5.66
N THR A 14 21.07 8.45 -6.84
CA THR A 14 20.33 9.70 -7.03
C THR A 14 18.87 9.54 -6.61
N LYS A 15 18.21 8.46 -7.03
CA LYS A 15 16.81 8.19 -6.65
C LYS A 15 16.65 8.07 -5.13
N TYR A 16 17.56 7.39 -4.45
CA TYR A 16 17.56 7.28 -2.98
C TYR A 16 17.76 8.62 -2.28
N ILE A 17 18.70 9.44 -2.74
CA ILE A 17 18.94 10.78 -2.18
C ILE A 17 17.72 11.67 -2.39
N VAL A 18 17.21 11.75 -3.62
CA VAL A 18 16.04 12.58 -3.94
C VAL A 18 14.82 12.13 -3.15
N SER A 19 14.58 10.82 -3.06
CA SER A 19 13.50 10.27 -2.23
C SER A 19 13.67 10.63 -0.75
N SER A 20 14.89 10.55 -0.22
CA SER A 20 15.16 10.87 1.18
C SER A 20 14.92 12.36 1.47
N VAL A 21 15.40 13.24 0.58
CA VAL A 21 15.16 14.68 0.67
C VAL A 21 13.66 14.99 0.57
N ALA A 22 12.94 14.34 -0.34
CA ALA A 22 11.50 14.52 -0.49
C ALA A 22 10.74 14.10 0.79
N VAL A 23 11.13 12.98 1.41
CA VAL A 23 10.54 12.55 2.69
C VAL A 23 10.79 13.57 3.80
N ILE A 24 12.01 14.09 3.91
CA ILE A 24 12.36 15.10 4.90
C ILE A 24 11.54 16.39 4.68
N LEU A 25 11.45 16.86 3.44
CA LEU A 25 10.65 18.03 3.09
C LEU A 25 9.16 17.81 3.39
N GLY A 26 8.64 16.62 3.10
CA GLY A 26 7.26 16.25 3.43
C GLY A 26 6.99 16.26 4.94
N LEU A 27 7.93 15.77 5.75
CA LEU A 27 7.85 15.83 7.21
C LEU A 27 7.84 17.27 7.73
N ILE A 28 8.75 18.12 7.24
CA ILE A 28 8.80 19.54 7.61
C ILE A 28 7.48 20.22 7.23
N PHE A 29 6.98 19.97 6.02
CA PHE A 29 5.69 20.50 5.58
C PHE A 29 4.55 20.05 6.48
N ALA A 30 4.50 18.78 6.87
CA ALA A 30 3.47 18.26 7.76
C ALA A 30 3.49 18.91 9.15
N ILE A 31 4.67 19.17 9.70
CA ILE A 31 4.85 19.85 11.00
C ILE A 31 4.51 21.34 10.88
N MET A 32 4.93 22.00 9.82
CA MET A 32 4.62 23.42 9.60
C MET A 32 3.12 23.65 9.36
N ASN A 33 2.44 22.69 8.74
CA ASN A 33 1.00 22.73 8.49
C ASN A 33 0.20 21.96 9.56
N TRP A 34 0.74 21.87 10.77
CA TRP A 34 0.09 21.22 11.91
C TRP A 34 -1.03 22.10 12.48
N THR A 35 -2.05 22.32 11.67
CA THR A 35 -3.26 23.03 12.07
C THR A 35 -4.24 22.02 12.65
N SER A 36 -4.61 22.20 13.92
CA SER A 36 -5.63 21.39 14.57
C SER A 36 -7.01 21.78 14.07
N VAL A 37 -7.82 20.77 13.77
CA VAL A 37 -9.26 20.93 13.52
C VAL A 37 -10.04 20.09 14.51
N GLU A 38 -11.17 20.64 14.95
CA GLU A 38 -12.10 19.93 15.81
C GLU A 38 -12.89 18.93 14.96
N VAL A 39 -12.73 17.65 15.25
CA VAL A 39 -13.44 16.57 14.57
C VAL A 39 -14.60 16.13 15.47
N HIS A 40 -15.81 16.26 14.95
CA HIS A 40 -17.03 15.81 15.62
C HIS A 40 -17.32 14.36 15.26
N PHE A 41 -17.03 13.45 16.20
CA PHE A 41 -17.53 12.08 16.16
C PHE A 41 -18.92 12.00 16.79
N ILE A 42 -19.63 10.90 16.53
CA ILE A 42 -21.01 10.66 16.98
C ILE A 42 -21.18 10.88 18.51
N LEU A 43 -20.15 10.57 19.30
CA LEU A 43 -20.18 10.64 20.76
C LEU A 43 -19.11 11.54 21.38
N MET A 44 -18.17 12.09 20.60
CA MET A 44 -17.03 12.81 21.14
C MET A 44 -16.50 13.85 20.16
N ARG A 45 -15.87 14.91 20.68
CA ARG A 45 -15.15 15.89 19.89
C ARG A 45 -13.68 15.78 20.20
N VAL A 46 -12.84 15.71 19.16
CA VAL A 46 -11.40 15.53 19.31
C VAL A 46 -10.69 16.49 18.38
N ASP A 47 -9.74 17.25 18.91
CA ASP A 47 -8.86 18.09 18.12
C ASP A 47 -7.76 17.24 17.49
N VAL A 48 -7.76 17.17 16.16
CA VAL A 48 -6.79 16.39 15.41
C VAL A 48 -6.14 17.29 14.35
N PRO A 49 -4.81 17.21 14.17
CA PRO A 49 -4.13 17.90 13.07
C PRO A 49 -4.68 17.43 11.72
N ILE A 50 -5.04 18.37 10.85
CA ILE A 50 -5.60 18.07 9.51
C ILE A 50 -4.68 17.10 8.74
N THR A 51 -3.38 17.30 8.84
CA THR A 51 -2.37 16.49 8.16
C THR A 51 -2.44 15.02 8.58
N LEU A 52 -2.57 14.75 9.89
CA LEU A 52 -2.76 13.40 10.39
C LEU A 52 -4.09 12.81 9.91
N LEU A 53 -5.16 13.60 9.93
CA LEU A 53 -6.48 13.16 9.50
C LEU A 53 -6.49 12.72 8.03
N ILE A 54 -5.82 13.46 7.14
CA ILE A 54 -5.67 13.09 5.73
C ILE A 54 -4.89 11.78 5.58
N ILE A 55 -3.75 11.65 6.27
CA ILE A 55 -2.93 10.44 6.21
C ILE A 55 -3.71 9.22 6.70
N PHE A 56 -4.42 9.34 7.82
CA PHE A 56 -5.26 8.26 8.34
C PHE A 56 -6.41 7.91 7.41
N SER A 57 -7.06 8.90 6.80
CA SER A 57 -8.15 8.66 5.84
C SER A 57 -7.66 7.88 4.61
N MET A 58 -6.51 8.27 4.04
CA MET A 58 -5.88 7.55 2.93
C MET A 58 -5.49 6.12 3.32
N ALA A 59 -4.83 5.97 4.48
CA ALA A 59 -4.41 4.66 4.98
C ALA A 59 -5.60 3.74 5.26
N ALA A 60 -6.66 4.25 5.87
CA ALA A 60 -7.88 3.50 6.15
C ALA A 60 -8.59 3.09 4.85
N GLY A 61 -8.69 4.00 3.86
CA GLY A 61 -9.26 3.68 2.55
C GLY A 61 -8.49 2.57 1.83
N TYR A 62 -7.16 2.66 1.79
CA TYR A 62 -6.31 1.63 1.20
C TYR A 62 -6.40 0.30 1.98
N GLY A 63 -6.40 0.35 3.31
CA GLY A 63 -6.54 -0.83 4.16
C GLY A 63 -7.87 -1.54 3.95
N LEU A 64 -8.97 -0.79 3.84
CA LEU A 64 -10.28 -1.36 3.53
C LEU A 64 -10.33 -1.95 2.12
N ALA A 65 -9.82 -1.24 1.11
CA ALA A 65 -9.79 -1.74 -0.26
C ALA A 65 -9.01 -3.06 -0.36
N THR A 66 -7.81 -3.12 0.23
CA THR A 66 -6.99 -4.34 0.25
C THR A 66 -7.66 -5.50 0.99
N LEU A 67 -8.37 -5.23 2.09
CA LEU A 67 -9.14 -6.25 2.80
C LEU A 67 -10.29 -6.82 1.95
N PHE A 68 -11.03 -5.95 1.25
CA PHE A 68 -12.10 -6.37 0.34
C PHE A 68 -11.56 -7.16 -0.85
N ASP A 69 -10.47 -6.69 -1.45
CA ASP A 69 -9.82 -7.36 -2.56
C ASP A 69 -9.28 -8.73 -2.16
N TYR A 70 -8.65 -8.87 -0.99
CA TYR A 70 -8.15 -10.16 -0.50
C TYR A 70 -9.26 -11.22 -0.43
N ARG A 71 -10.46 -10.86 0.03
CA ARG A 71 -11.60 -11.78 0.07
C ARG A 71 -12.07 -12.17 -1.34
N LYS A 72 -12.04 -11.23 -2.29
CA LYS A 72 -12.41 -11.46 -3.69
C LYS A 72 -11.40 -12.34 -4.43
N PHE A 73 -10.11 -12.11 -4.20
CA PHE A 73 -9.02 -12.90 -4.81
C PHE A 73 -9.02 -14.35 -4.33
N LYS A 74 -9.29 -14.61 -3.05
CA LYS A 74 -9.38 -15.98 -2.54
C LYS A 74 -10.46 -16.84 -3.22
N GLY A 75 -11.57 -16.22 -3.66
CA GLY A 75 -12.60 -16.89 -4.45
C GLY A 75 -12.11 -17.22 -5.86
N LYS A 76 -11.49 -16.25 -6.53
CA LYS A 76 -10.92 -16.40 -7.87
C LYS A 76 -9.79 -17.43 -7.93
N ASP A 77 -8.94 -17.51 -6.92
CA ASP A 77 -7.85 -18.49 -6.88
C ASP A 77 -8.35 -19.93 -6.81
N LYS A 78 -9.47 -20.18 -6.11
CA LYS A 78 -10.10 -21.50 -6.09
C LYS A 78 -10.67 -21.88 -7.46
N GLU A 79 -11.29 -20.93 -8.14
CA GLU A 79 -11.85 -21.11 -9.49
C GLU A 79 -10.74 -21.34 -10.53
N ILE A 80 -9.65 -20.58 -10.45
CA ILE A 80 -8.46 -20.79 -11.30
C ILE A 80 -7.87 -22.19 -11.05
N LYS A 81 -7.79 -22.63 -9.80
CA LYS A 81 -7.27 -23.96 -9.46
C LYS A 81 -8.17 -25.08 -9.99
N SER A 82 -9.49 -24.95 -9.88
CA SER A 82 -10.42 -25.96 -10.39
C SER A 82 -10.44 -26.01 -11.93
N LEU A 83 -10.36 -24.86 -12.59
CA LEU A 83 -10.26 -24.78 -14.05
C LEU A 83 -8.95 -25.38 -14.57
N LYS A 84 -7.81 -25.08 -13.94
CA LYS A 84 -6.53 -25.72 -14.29
C LYS A 84 -6.58 -27.24 -14.12
N SER A 85 -7.16 -27.72 -13.02
CA SER A 85 -7.29 -29.17 -12.80
C SER A 85 -8.13 -29.86 -13.88
N GLN A 86 -9.21 -29.22 -14.34
CA GLN A 86 -10.05 -29.76 -15.41
C GLN A 86 -9.34 -29.77 -16.77
N LEU A 87 -8.55 -28.73 -17.07
CA LEU A 87 -7.74 -28.69 -18.28
C LEU A 87 -6.71 -29.82 -18.31
N THR A 88 -6.00 -30.05 -17.20
CA THR A 88 -5.00 -31.12 -17.11
C THR A 88 -5.61 -32.51 -17.27
N MET A 89 -6.79 -32.76 -16.69
CA MET A 89 -7.49 -34.04 -16.86
C MET A 89 -7.93 -34.29 -18.31
N LYS A 90 -8.39 -33.24 -18.99
CA LYS A 90 -8.83 -33.32 -20.38
C LYS A 90 -7.66 -33.55 -21.34
N GLU A 91 -6.53 -32.88 -21.11
CA GLU A 91 -5.30 -33.06 -21.90
C GLU A 91 -4.75 -34.50 -21.76
N SER A 92 -4.87 -35.11 -20.57
CA SER A 92 -4.51 -36.51 -20.37
C SER A 92 -5.49 -37.54 -20.97
N GLU A 93 -6.75 -37.16 -21.22
CA GLU A 93 -7.73 -38.01 -21.93
C GLU A 93 -7.51 -37.96 -23.45
N ASP A 94 -7.06 -36.83 -24.00
CA ASP A 94 -6.78 -36.67 -25.43
C ASP A 94 -5.44 -37.31 -25.88
N GLU A 95 -4.55 -37.68 -24.94
CA GLU A 95 -3.26 -38.37 -25.20
C GLU A 95 -3.35 -39.92 -25.19
N ILE A 96 -4.52 -40.51 -24.89
CA ILE A 96 -4.79 -41.96 -24.88
C ILE A 96 -5.58 -42.37 -26.12
#